data_AF-A0A382IM08-F1
#
_entry.id   AF-A0A382IM08-F1
#
_cell.length_a   1.000
_cell.length_b   1.000
_cell.length_c   1.000
_cell.angle_alpha   90.00
_cell.angle_beta   90.00
_cell.angle_gamma   90.00
#
_symmetry.space_group_name_H-M   'P 1'
#
loop_
_entity.id
_entity.type
_entity.pdbx_description
1 polymer ?
#
loop_
_entity_poly.entity_id
_entity_poly.type
_entity_poly.pdbx_seq_one_letter_code
_entity_poly.pdbx_strand_id
1 'polypeptide(L)'
;MSRSGMDAPSKQKRTETGRLLNIFRRYFLPGFVFQSVVIAGGYGTGRELAEFFLGYGPRGGLMAMILVSMTFWSLVCAVAYEFARTFQAFDYRTFCRHLLGRGWVVFEITYSVMLIVVLAVVASAAGSILQETFGLPYIVGVVGIMTAIGLLVFEGTGAIERVLAGWSFVLYG
;
A
#
# COMPACT_ATOMS: atom_id res chain seq x y z
N MET A 1 46.05 -41.08 -13.82
CA MET A 1 44.65 -40.61 -13.99
C MET A 1 44.11 -40.21 -12.62
N SER A 2 44.29 -38.94 -12.23
CA SER A 2 43.85 -38.39 -10.94
C SER A 2 42.53 -37.66 -11.14
N ARG A 3 41.45 -38.15 -10.51
CA ARG A 3 40.16 -37.45 -10.45
C ARG A 3 40.23 -36.46 -9.29
N SER A 4 40.60 -35.22 -9.63
CA SER A 4 40.50 -34.06 -8.76
C SER A 4 39.06 -33.87 -8.29
N GLY A 5 38.92 -33.59 -7.00
CA GLY A 5 37.65 -33.37 -6.32
C GLY A 5 36.79 -32.30 -6.98
N MET A 6 35.49 -32.58 -6.97
CA MET A 6 34.46 -31.57 -7.23
C MET A 6 33.50 -31.64 -6.05
N ASP A 7 33.94 -31.01 -4.96
CA ASP A 7 33.18 -30.83 -3.73
C ASP A 7 31.87 -30.09 -4.04
N ALA A 8 30.75 -30.68 -3.63
CA ALA A 8 29.41 -30.17 -3.88
C ALA A 8 29.11 -28.91 -3.04
N PRO A 9 28.93 -27.71 -3.63
CA PRO A 9 28.65 -26.49 -2.88
C PRO A 9 27.14 -26.20 -2.74
N SER A 10 26.27 -27.22 -2.70
CA SER A 10 24.82 -27.05 -2.91
C SER A 10 23.96 -27.00 -1.64
N LYS A 11 24.36 -27.65 -0.54
CA LYS A 11 23.53 -27.70 0.69
C LYS A 11 23.72 -26.48 1.60
N GLN A 12 24.95 -26.00 1.77
CA GLN A 12 25.25 -24.90 2.69
C GLN A 12 24.72 -23.54 2.19
N LYS A 13 24.84 -23.30 0.88
CA LYS A 13 24.30 -22.11 0.21
C LYS A 13 22.77 -22.03 0.29
N ARG A 14 22.08 -23.18 0.24
CA ARG A 14 20.61 -23.26 0.34
C ARG A 14 20.10 -22.91 1.75
N THR A 15 20.86 -23.26 2.78
CA THR A 15 20.54 -22.98 4.18
C THR A 15 20.79 -21.51 4.53
N GLU A 16 21.86 -20.90 4.03
CA GLU A 16 22.10 -19.45 4.20
C GLU A 16 21.05 -18.60 3.50
N THR A 17 20.70 -18.91 2.25
CA THR A 17 19.63 -18.21 1.53
C THR A 17 18.30 -18.31 2.27
N GLY A 18 17.95 -19.48 2.82
CA GLY A 18 16.74 -19.64 3.65
C GLY A 18 16.76 -18.79 4.92
N ARG A 19 17.93 -18.65 5.56
CA ARG A 19 18.09 -17.79 6.75
C ARG A 19 17.94 -16.32 6.42
N LEU A 20 18.55 -15.86 5.34
CA LEU A 20 18.45 -14.46 4.88
C LEU A 20 17.02 -14.10 4.48
N LEU A 21 16.32 -14.99 3.76
CA LEU A 21 14.91 -14.80 3.41
C LEU A 21 14.01 -14.69 4.65
N ASN A 22 14.28 -15.50 5.69
CA ASN A 22 13.54 -15.42 6.95
C ASN A 22 13.81 -14.12 7.71
N ILE A 23 15.05 -13.64 7.75
CA ILE A 23 15.40 -12.35 8.36
C ILE A 23 14.73 -11.22 7.59
N PHE A 24 14.81 -11.24 6.26
CA PHE A 24 14.18 -10.27 5.39
C PHE A 24 12.66 -10.21 5.61
N ARG A 25 12.00 -11.36 5.56
CA ARG A 25 10.55 -11.47 5.76
C ARG A 25 10.11 -11.04 7.16
N ARG A 26 10.94 -11.25 8.18
CA ARG A 26 10.60 -10.93 9.56
C ARG A 26 10.81 -9.46 9.92
N TYR A 27 11.86 -8.83 9.39
CA TYR A 27 12.24 -7.47 9.80
C TYR A 27 11.99 -6.41 8.74
N PHE A 28 12.24 -6.71 7.46
CA PHE A 28 12.19 -5.71 6.39
C PHE A 28 10.82 -5.67 5.71
N LEU A 29 10.21 -6.83 5.47
CA LEU A 29 8.92 -6.92 4.79
C LEU A 29 7.81 -6.11 5.47
N PRO A 30 7.62 -6.16 6.81
CA PRO A 30 6.57 -5.36 7.46
C PRO A 30 6.80 -3.86 7.32
N GLY A 31 8.06 -3.41 7.33
CA GLY A 31 8.42 -2.00 7.12
C GLY A 31 8.10 -1.52 5.71
N PHE A 32 8.45 -2.31 4.69
CA PHE A 32 8.12 -1.97 3.30
C PHE A 32 6.62 -1.96 3.02
N VAL A 33 5.86 -2.90 3.61
CA VAL A 33 4.40 -2.91 3.51
C VAL A 33 3.80 -1.68 4.19
N PHE A 34 4.29 -1.29 5.36
CA PHE A 34 3.83 -0.08 6.03
C PHE A 34 4.13 1.18 5.19
N GLN A 35 5.36 1.27 4.68
CA GLN A 35 5.78 2.39 3.82
C GLN A 35 4.90 2.49 2.56
N SER A 36 4.61 1.38 1.88
CA SER A 36 3.80 1.41 0.66
C SER A 36 2.38 1.89 0.93
N VAL A 37 1.77 1.49 2.05
CA VAL A 37 0.44 1.96 2.45
C VAL A 37 0.44 3.46 2.77
N VAL A 38 1.44 3.94 3.52
CA VAL A 38 1.55 5.37 3.87
C VAL A 38 1.76 6.23 2.61
N ILE A 39 2.60 5.77 1.67
CA ILE A 39 2.86 6.48 0.41
C ILE A 39 1.62 6.47 -0.49
N ALA A 40 0.99 5.31 -0.68
CA ALA A 40 -0.19 5.17 -1.53
C ALA A 40 -1.39 5.98 -0.99
N GLY A 41 -1.59 6.00 0.33
CA GLY A 41 -2.73 6.68 0.96
C GLY A 41 -2.57 8.20 1.06
N GLY A 42 -1.43 8.70 1.54
CA GLY A 42 -1.23 10.14 1.81
C GLY A 42 -0.78 10.94 0.58
N TYR A 43 0.10 10.36 -0.24
CA TYR A 43 0.73 11.08 -1.36
C TYR A 43 0.07 10.85 -2.71
N GLY A 44 -0.92 9.94 -2.80
CA GLY A 44 -1.53 9.53 -4.06
C GLY A 44 -2.22 10.66 -4.83
N THR A 45 -2.72 11.69 -4.14
CA THR A 45 -3.35 12.88 -4.78
C THR A 45 -2.41 14.07 -4.92
N GLY A 46 -1.19 14.01 -4.37
CA GLY A 46 -0.21 15.10 -4.37
C GLY A 46 -0.60 16.36 -3.58
N ARG A 47 -1.85 16.47 -3.10
CA ARG A 47 -2.35 17.63 -2.36
C ARG A 47 -1.64 17.84 -1.04
N GLU A 48 -1.35 16.78 -0.29
CA GLU A 48 -0.59 16.90 0.96
C GLU A 48 0.81 17.47 0.72
N LEU A 49 1.46 17.09 -0.39
CA LEU A 49 2.76 17.63 -0.77
C LEU A 49 2.67 19.12 -1.12
N ALA A 50 1.66 19.51 -1.89
CA ALA A 50 1.44 20.90 -2.29
C ALA A 50 1.13 21.81 -1.10
N GLU A 51 0.28 21.35 -0.18
CA GLU A 51 -0.19 22.12 0.97
C GLU A 51 0.88 22.22 2.06
N PHE A 52 1.57 21.10 2.38
CA PHE A 52 2.42 21.02 3.57
C PHE A 52 3.93 21.03 3.30
N PHE A 53 4.38 20.80 2.06
CA PHE A 53 5.82 20.71 1.75
C PHE A 53 6.28 21.78 0.76
N LEU A 54 5.50 22.08 -0.28
CA LEU A 54 5.91 23.05 -1.32
C LEU A 54 5.92 24.50 -0.81
N GLY A 55 5.02 24.86 0.11
CA GLY A 55 4.93 26.23 0.67
C GLY A 55 6.12 26.67 1.52
N TYR A 56 6.92 25.74 2.06
CA TYR A 56 8.01 26.01 3.02
C TYR A 56 9.41 25.99 2.39
N GLY A 57 9.51 25.86 1.07
CA GLY A 57 10.76 25.78 0.32
C GLY A 57 11.54 24.47 0.54
N PRO A 58 12.60 24.20 -0.24
CA PRO A 58 13.29 22.91 -0.26
C PRO A 58 13.89 22.50 1.09
N ARG A 59 14.38 23.48 1.87
CA ARG A 59 14.96 23.26 3.20
C ARG A 59 13.89 22.91 4.24
N GLY A 60 12.73 23.58 4.19
CA GLY A 60 11.59 23.26 5.06
C GLY A 60 11.01 21.89 4.75
N GLY A 61 10.87 21.55 3.48
CA GLY A 61 10.42 20.22 3.03
C GLY A 61 11.35 19.09 3.47
N LEU A 62 12.68 19.27 3.36
CA LEU A 62 13.67 18.30 3.84
C LEU A 62 13.60 18.08 5.36
N MET A 63 13.46 19.16 6.13
CA MET A 63 13.32 19.06 7.58
C MET A 63 11.99 18.39 7.96
N ALA A 64 10.90 18.70 7.27
CA ALA A 64 9.61 18.03 7.48
C ALA A 64 9.69 16.53 7.13
N MET A 65 10.35 16.16 6.04
CA MET A 65 10.52 14.75 5.66
C MET A 65 11.34 13.96 6.70
N ILE A 66 12.47 14.51 7.16
CA ILE A 66 13.39 13.79 8.05
C ILE A 66 12.90 13.82 9.50
N LEU A 67 12.46 14.96 10.01
CA LEU A 67 12.15 15.10 11.44
C LEU A 67 10.70 14.79 11.75
N VAL A 68 9.77 15.12 10.84
CA VAL A 68 8.34 14.94 11.09
C VAL A 68 7.90 13.62 10.50
N SER A 69 8.02 13.43 9.18
CA SER A 69 7.50 12.24 8.52
C SER A 69 8.22 10.98 8.97
N MET A 70 9.56 10.92 8.93
CA MET A 70 10.27 9.70 9.33
C MET A 70 10.06 9.37 10.81
N THR A 71 10.25 10.32 11.72
CA THR A 71 10.18 10.05 13.16
C THR A 71 8.76 9.74 13.63
N PHE A 72 7.77 10.53 13.20
CA PHE A 72 6.39 10.33 13.60
C PHE A 72 5.84 9.01 13.05
N TRP A 73 6.02 8.73 11.75
CA TRP A 73 5.54 7.48 11.16
C TRP A 73 6.27 6.26 11.71
N SER A 74 7.57 6.35 12.01
CA SER A 74 8.30 5.26 12.65
C SER A 74 7.79 4.99 14.07
N LEU A 75 7.49 6.04 14.84
CA LEU A 75 6.94 5.91 16.18
C LEU A 75 5.52 5.33 16.17
N VAL A 76 4.66 5.82 15.27
CA VAL A 76 3.30 5.28 15.06
C VAL A 76 3.37 3.80 14.70
N CYS A 77 4.28 3.43 13.79
CA CYS A 77 4.51 2.04 13.38
C CYS A 77 4.98 1.17 14.56
N ALA A 78 5.96 1.64 15.33
CA ALA A 78 6.48 0.93 16.49
C ALA A 78 5.38 0.73 17.56
N VAL A 79 4.60 1.77 17.86
CA VAL A 79 3.48 1.69 18.81
C VAL A 79 2.40 0.75 18.31
N ALA A 80 2.05 0.80 17.03
CA ALA A 80 1.05 -0.09 16.44
C ALA A 80 1.47 -1.57 16.51
N TYR A 81 2.73 -1.88 16.21
CA TYR A 81 3.23 -3.25 16.33
C TYR A 81 3.34 -3.73 17.78
N GLU A 82 3.78 -2.87 18.69
CA GLU A 82 3.82 -3.20 20.10
C GLU A 82 2.41 -3.42 20.66
N PHE A 83 1.45 -2.59 20.27
CA PHE A 83 0.04 -2.76 20.61
C PHE A 83 -0.51 -4.10 20.10
N ALA A 84 -0.29 -4.42 18.82
CA ALA A 84 -0.70 -5.70 18.25
C ALA A 84 -0.07 -6.89 19.00
N ARG A 85 1.19 -6.77 19.42
CA ARG A 85 1.90 -7.78 20.20
C ARG A 85 1.33 -7.93 21.62
N THR A 86 1.11 -6.83 22.34
CA THR A 86 0.62 -6.86 23.73
C THR A 86 -0.81 -7.41 23.81
N PHE A 87 -1.68 -7.00 22.89
CA PHE A 87 -3.08 -7.42 22.86
C PHE A 87 -3.32 -8.69 22.03
N GLN A 88 -2.26 -9.29 21.45
CA GLN A 88 -2.35 -10.44 20.54
C GLN A 88 -3.38 -10.23 19.41
N ALA A 89 -3.47 -8.99 18.94
CA ALA A 89 -4.46 -8.54 17.98
C ALA A 89 -3.86 -8.53 16.58
N PHE A 90 -3.83 -9.70 15.93
CA PHE A 90 -3.26 -9.88 14.59
C PHE A 90 -4.29 -9.69 13.47
N ASP A 91 -5.58 -9.75 13.79
CA ASP A 91 -6.66 -9.49 12.85
C ASP A 91 -7.11 -8.02 12.95
N TYR A 92 -7.40 -7.41 11.79
CA TYR A 92 -7.89 -6.03 11.69
C TYR A 92 -9.04 -5.74 12.68
N ARG A 93 -10.05 -6.61 12.71
CA ARG A 93 -11.22 -6.41 13.57
C ARG A 93 -10.87 -6.45 15.06
N THR A 94 -9.99 -7.35 15.46
CA THR A 94 -9.54 -7.49 16.85
C THR A 94 -8.67 -6.30 17.24
N PHE A 95 -7.80 -5.85 16.34
CA PHE A 95 -6.96 -4.67 16.53
C PHE A 95 -7.80 -3.41 16.74
N CYS A 96 -8.74 -3.12 15.83
CA CYS A 96 -9.61 -1.95 15.94
C CYS A 96 -10.53 -2.00 17.17
N ARG A 97 -11.01 -3.18 17.55
CA ARG A 97 -11.80 -3.34 18.78
C ARG A 97 -11.00 -3.06 20.05
N HIS A 98 -9.75 -3.51 20.13
CA HIS A 98 -8.91 -3.21 21.28
C HIS A 98 -8.47 -1.75 21.30
N LEU A 99 -8.15 -1.16 20.14
CA LEU A 99 -7.65 0.20 20.03
C LEU A 99 -8.74 1.26 20.29
N LEU A 100 -9.94 1.06 19.73
CA LEU A 100 -11.02 2.04 19.77
C LEU A 100 -12.12 1.69 20.80
N GLY A 101 -12.04 0.50 21.40
CA GLY A 101 -13.05 0.01 22.33
C GLY A 101 -14.44 0.00 21.70
N ARG A 102 -15.40 0.67 22.35
CA ARG A 102 -16.79 0.80 21.87
C ARG A 102 -16.92 1.65 20.60
N GLY A 103 -15.93 2.49 20.30
CA GLY A 103 -15.91 3.37 19.13
C GLY A 103 -15.62 2.65 17.80
N TRP A 104 -15.25 1.37 17.83
CA TRP A 104 -14.90 0.62 16.62
C TRP A 104 -16.03 0.59 15.57
N VAL A 105 -17.30 0.62 16.00
CA VAL A 105 -18.46 0.66 15.08
C VAL A 105 -18.47 1.94 14.25
N VAL A 106 -18.18 3.08 14.89
CA VAL A 106 -18.12 4.38 14.19
C VAL A 106 -16.97 4.37 13.18
N PHE A 107 -15.84 3.78 13.53
CA PHE A 107 -14.72 3.62 12.62
C PHE A 107 -15.08 2.76 11.40
N GLU A 108 -15.74 1.61 11.59
CA GLU A 108 -16.20 0.76 10.48
C GLU A 108 -17.16 1.50 9.54
N ILE A 109 -18.09 2.30 10.09
CA ILE A 109 -19.03 3.09 9.29
C ILE A 109 -18.29 4.15 8.50
N THR A 110 -17.44 4.94 9.17
CA THR A 110 -16.66 5.99 8.52
C THR A 110 -15.72 5.42 7.47
N TYR A 111 -15.08 4.28 7.74
CA TYR A 111 -14.24 3.56 6.79
C TYR A 111 -15.04 3.11 5.56
N SER A 112 -16.24 2.56 5.76
CA SER A 112 -17.13 2.18 4.66
C SER A 112 -17.56 3.38 3.81
N VAL A 113 -17.90 4.50 4.44
CA VAL A 113 -18.23 5.76 3.75
C VAL A 113 -17.02 6.27 2.97
N MET A 114 -15.83 6.23 3.56
CA MET A 114 -14.59 6.62 2.90
C MET A 114 -14.34 5.80 1.63
N LEU A 115 -14.56 4.48 1.68
CA LEU A 115 -14.44 3.61 0.49
C LEU A 115 -15.40 4.02 -0.63
N ILE A 116 -16.66 4.35 -0.29
CA ILE A 116 -17.65 4.83 -1.27
C ILE A 116 -17.20 6.16 -1.88
N VAL A 117 -16.68 7.09 -1.06
CA VAL A 117 -16.17 8.38 -1.52
C VAL A 117 -14.98 8.18 -2.48
N VAL A 118 -14.04 7.30 -2.14
CA VAL A 118 -12.90 6.98 -3.02
C VAL A 118 -13.38 6.44 -4.36
N LEU A 119 -14.34 5.50 -4.37
CA LEU A 119 -14.93 4.98 -5.61
C LEU A 119 -15.61 6.09 -6.42
N ALA A 120 -16.34 6.99 -5.77
CA ALA A 120 -16.99 8.12 -6.44
C ALA A 120 -15.97 9.08 -7.07
N VAL A 121 -14.87 9.38 -6.36
CA VAL A 121 -13.78 10.22 -6.87
C VAL A 121 -13.12 9.58 -8.10
N VAL A 122 -12.84 8.27 -8.05
CA VAL A 122 -12.25 7.53 -9.18
C VAL A 122 -13.19 7.51 -10.39
N ALA A 123 -14.49 7.23 -10.17
CA ALA A 123 -15.50 7.34 -11.22
C ALA A 123 -15.50 8.71 -11.86
N SER A 124 -15.52 9.77 -11.04
CA SER A 124 -15.57 11.13 -11.54
C SER A 124 -14.32 11.51 -12.32
N ALA A 125 -13.13 11.13 -11.84
CA ALA A 125 -11.88 11.36 -12.55
C ALA A 125 -11.87 10.67 -13.92
N ALA A 126 -12.28 9.41 -13.99
CA ALA A 126 -12.37 8.67 -15.25
C ALA A 126 -13.38 9.29 -16.22
N GLY A 127 -14.55 9.69 -15.72
CA GLY A 127 -15.58 10.39 -16.50
C GLY A 127 -15.06 11.69 -17.12
N SER A 128 -14.40 12.52 -16.32
CA SER A 128 -13.79 13.78 -16.77
C SER A 128 -12.69 13.55 -17.81
N ILE A 129 -11.77 12.60 -17.55
CA ILE A 129 -10.66 12.30 -18.48
C ILE A 129 -11.19 11.84 -19.85
N LEU A 130 -12.18 10.95 -19.88
CA LEU A 130 -12.74 10.47 -21.15
C LEU A 130 -13.49 11.57 -21.92
N GLN A 131 -14.19 12.44 -21.19
CA GLN A 131 -14.88 13.57 -21.77
C GLN A 131 -13.91 14.60 -22.37
N GLU A 132 -12.85 14.95 -21.64
CA GLU A 132 -11.86 15.94 -22.08
C GLU A 132 -10.96 15.41 -23.19
N THR A 133 -10.56 14.15 -23.13
CA THR A 133 -9.58 13.56 -24.07
C THR A 133 -10.23 13.08 -25.37
N PHE A 134 -11.42 12.47 -25.28
CA PHE A 134 -12.06 11.80 -26.41
C PHE A 134 -13.39 12.45 -26.83
N GLY A 135 -13.86 13.49 -26.11
CA GLY A 135 -15.15 14.13 -26.38
C GLY A 135 -16.37 13.23 -26.09
N LEU A 136 -16.18 12.11 -25.39
CA LEU A 136 -17.24 11.17 -25.08
C LEU A 136 -18.15 11.69 -23.94
N PRO A 137 -19.41 11.25 -23.85
CA PRO A 137 -20.26 11.59 -22.72
C PRO A 137 -19.64 11.12 -21.40
N TYR A 138 -19.65 11.99 -20.37
CA TYR A 138 -19.12 11.72 -19.02
C TYR A 138 -19.57 10.35 -18.45
N ILE A 139 -20.83 9.99 -18.68
CA ILE A 139 -21.42 8.74 -18.18
C ILE A 139 -20.73 7.49 -18.75
N VAL A 140 -20.18 7.56 -19.97
CA VAL A 140 -19.45 6.44 -20.58
C VAL A 140 -18.18 6.15 -19.78
N GLY A 141 -17.44 7.18 -19.36
CA GLY A 141 -16.25 7.00 -18.52
C GLY A 141 -16.57 6.50 -17.13
N VAL A 142 -17.62 7.03 -16.50
CA VAL A 142 -18.08 6.56 -15.18
C VAL A 142 -18.52 5.10 -15.21
N VAL A 143 -19.43 4.75 -16.12
CA VAL A 143 -19.95 3.38 -16.23
C VAL A 143 -18.85 2.42 -16.65
N GLY A 144 -17.97 2.82 -17.58
CA GLY A 144 -16.84 2.02 -18.02
C GLY A 144 -15.92 1.64 -16.87
N ILE A 145 -15.45 2.60 -16.08
CA ILE A 145 -14.53 2.31 -14.97
C ILE A 145 -15.21 1.53 -13.84
N MET A 146 -16.47 1.85 -13.50
CA MET A 146 -17.21 1.15 -12.45
C MET A 146 -17.50 -0.30 -12.85
N THR A 147 -17.81 -0.55 -14.12
CA THR A 147 -17.99 -1.91 -14.65
C THR A 147 -16.67 -2.68 -14.61
N ALA A 148 -15.56 -2.06 -15.01
CA ALA A 148 -14.24 -2.69 -14.97
C ALA A 148 -13.83 -3.06 -13.53
N ILE A 149 -14.02 -2.15 -12.57
CA ILE A 149 -13.78 -2.42 -11.14
C ILE A 149 -14.68 -3.56 -10.66
N GLY A 150 -15.97 -3.53 -10.99
CA GLY A 150 -16.93 -4.57 -10.63
C GLY A 150 -16.49 -5.96 -11.12
N LEU A 151 -16.20 -6.08 -12.43
CA LEU A 151 -15.72 -7.32 -13.04
C LEU A 151 -14.42 -7.82 -12.38
N LEU A 152 -13.48 -6.92 -12.13
CA LEU A 152 -12.21 -7.26 -11.49
C LEU A 152 -12.41 -7.81 -10.07
N VAL A 153 -13.34 -7.22 -9.31
CA VAL A 153 -13.67 -7.68 -7.95
C VAL A 153 -14.42 -9.02 -7.99
N PHE A 154 -15.31 -9.23 -8.97
CA PHE A 154 -16.03 -10.51 -9.13
C PHE A 154 -15.10 -11.70 -9.44
N GLU A 155 -14.07 -11.48 -10.25
CA GLU A 155 -13.05 -12.50 -10.58
C GLU A 155 -12.10 -12.81 -9.40
N GLY A 156 -12.10 -11.95 -8.38
CA GLY A 156 -11.39 -12.16 -7.13
C GLY A 156 -9.88 -11.86 -7.18
N THR A 157 -9.18 -12.26 -6.12
CA THR A 157 -7.79 -11.85 -5.83
C THR A 157 -6.80 -12.22 -6.94
N GLY A 158 -6.97 -13.38 -7.57
CA GLY A 158 -6.06 -13.83 -8.63
C GLY A 158 -6.09 -12.97 -9.89
N ALA A 159 -7.24 -12.39 -10.23
CA ALA A 159 -7.35 -11.45 -11.36
C ALA A 159 -6.73 -10.09 -11.01
N ILE A 160 -6.96 -9.61 -9.79
CA ILE A 160 -6.37 -8.37 -9.27
C ILE A 160 -4.84 -8.45 -9.31
N GLU A 161 -4.25 -9.55 -8.85
CA GLU A 161 -2.80 -9.76 -8.87
C GLU A 161 -2.23 -9.72 -10.29
N ARG A 162 -2.89 -10.36 -11.25
CA ARG A 162 -2.44 -10.36 -12.66
C ARG A 162 -2.52 -8.98 -13.29
N VAL A 163 -3.61 -8.24 -13.04
CA VAL A 163 -3.77 -6.88 -13.56
C VAL A 163 -2.72 -5.94 -12.95
N LEU A 164 -2.50 -6.00 -11.64
CA LEU A 164 -1.47 -5.21 -10.97
C LEU A 164 -0.06 -5.56 -11.46
N ALA A 165 0.24 -6.84 -11.67
CA ALA A 165 1.52 -7.28 -12.23
C ALA A 165 1.70 -6.73 -13.66
N GLY A 166 0.68 -6.85 -14.51
CA GLY A 166 0.70 -6.31 -15.87
C GLY A 166 0.88 -4.79 -15.90
N TRP A 167 0.17 -4.07 -15.02
CA TRP A 167 0.29 -2.61 -14.90
C TRP A 167 1.68 -2.18 -14.42
N SER A 168 2.31 -2.95 -13.53
CA SER A 168 3.67 -2.67 -13.07
C SER A 168 4.69 -2.74 -14.22
N PHE A 169 4.52 -3.67 -15.16
CA PHE A 169 5.36 -3.72 -16.36
C PHE A 169 5.14 -2.53 -17.31
N VAL A 170 3.92 -2.00 -17.41
CA VAL A 170 3.64 -0.82 -18.25
C VAL A 170 4.21 0.45 -17.64
N LEU A 171 4.17 0.59 -16.31
CA LEU A 171 4.67 1.78 -15.62
C LEU A 171 6.19 1.82 -15.44
N TYR A 172 6.81 0.65 -15.22
CA TYR A 172 8.25 0.55 -14.92
C TYR A 172 9.08 -0.10 -16.03
N GLY A 173 8.45 -0.50 -17.15
CA GLY A 173 9.11 -1.04 -18.33
C GLY A 173 9.54 0.02 -19.34
#